data_AF-A0A2N1Q2X0-F1
#
_entry.id   AF-A0A2N1Q2X0-F1
#
_cell.length_a   1.000
_cell.length_b   1.000
_cell.length_c   1.000
_cell.angle_alpha   90.00
_cell.angle_beta   90.00
_cell.angle_gamma   90.00
#
_symmetry.space_group_name_H-M   'P 1'
#
loop_
_entity.id
_entity.type
_entity.pdbx_description
1 polymer ?
#
loop_
_entity_poly.entity_id
_entity_poly.type
_entity_poly.pdbx_seq_one_letter_code
_entity_poly.pdbx_strand_id
1 'polypeptide(L)'
;AQAVAARYLIDEVFTEEEVKIYKRGRNQTATHKPKNADVSTYNTATGFEAVIGYLFLQEDFSRLEAILKKAVETVDKDINKSLEKKDDLE
;
A
#
# COMPACT_ATOMS: atom_id res chain seq x y z
N ALA A 1 -6.70 -2.02 -9.58
CA ALA A 1 -7.15 -0.95 -8.67
C ALA A 1 -6.27 -0.83 -7.42
N GLN A 2 -6.05 -1.89 -6.63
CA GLN A 2 -5.22 -1.79 -5.40
C GLN A 2 -3.68 -1.78 -5.62
N ALA A 3 -3.22 -2.14 -6.82
CA ALA A 3 -1.79 -2.26 -7.15
C ALA A 3 -1.04 -0.92 -7.29
N VAL A 4 -1.75 0.17 -7.60
CA VAL A 4 -1.15 1.47 -7.90
C VAL A 4 -0.90 2.27 -6.62
N ALA A 5 -1.88 2.30 -5.72
CA ALA A 5 -1.78 3.00 -4.43
C ALA A 5 -0.59 2.51 -3.60
N ALA A 6 -0.36 1.20 -3.55
CA ALA A 6 0.68 0.66 -2.69
C ALA A 6 2.09 0.74 -3.30
N ARG A 7 2.24 1.04 -4.59
CA ARG A 7 3.54 1.33 -5.22
C ARG A 7 3.97 2.79 -5.05
N TYR A 8 3.00 3.71 -4.93
CA TYR A 8 3.28 5.15 -4.72
C TYR A 8 3.67 5.48 -3.26
N LEU A 9 3.18 4.70 -2.30
CA LEU A 9 3.44 4.97 -0.87
C LEU A 9 4.87 4.63 -0.43
N ILE A 10 5.55 3.68 -1.08
CA ILE A 10 6.82 3.15 -0.60
C ILE A 10 7.96 4.17 -0.73
N ASP A 11 8.02 4.88 -1.85
CA ASP A 11 9.19 5.71 -2.17
C ASP A 11 9.11 7.13 -1.58
N GLU A 12 7.93 7.62 -1.19
CA GLU A 12 7.77 8.98 -0.65
C GLU A 12 7.19 9.06 0.77
N VAL A 13 6.63 7.97 1.31
CA VAL A 13 5.94 8.02 2.62
C VAL A 13 6.74 7.34 3.73
N PHE A 14 7.40 6.22 3.44
CA PHE A 14 8.03 5.41 4.46
C PHE A 14 9.43 5.90 4.84
N THR A 15 9.75 5.79 6.14
CA THR A 15 11.12 5.93 6.64
C THR A 15 11.95 4.72 6.21
N GLU A 16 13.28 4.82 6.28
CA GLU A 16 14.16 3.69 5.95
C GLU A 16 13.83 2.41 6.74
N GLU A 17 13.41 2.56 8.00
CA GLU A 17 13.05 1.43 8.85
C GLU A 17 11.72 0.80 8.40
N GLU A 18 10.71 1.63 8.16
CA GLU A 18 9.42 1.18 7.62
C GLU A 18 9.58 0.50 6.25
N VAL A 19 10.50 0.98 5.40
CA VAL A 19 10.86 0.33 4.13
C VAL A 19 11.44 -1.06 4.34
N LYS A 20 12.27 -1.28 5.38
CA LYS A 20 12.79 -2.63 5.70
C LYS A 20 11.66 -3.57 6.12
N ILE A 21 10.76 -3.10 6.99
CA ILE A 21 9.59 -3.87 7.43
C ILE A 21 8.69 -4.21 6.25
N TYR A 22 8.41 -3.22 5.40
CA TYR A 22 7.65 -3.40 4.16
C TYR A 22 8.28 -4.47 3.26
N LYS A 23 9.59 -4.37 2.98
CA LYS A 23 10.30 -5.34 2.14
C LYS A 23 10.25 -6.75 2.74
N ARG A 24 10.34 -6.88 4.06
CA ARG A 24 10.22 -8.15 4.76
C ARG A 24 8.84 -8.78 4.57
N GLY A 25 7.77 -8.02 4.71
CA GLY A 25 6.40 -8.49 4.45
C GLY A 25 6.16 -8.80 2.97
N ARG A 26 6.62 -7.95 2.07
CA ARG A 26 6.45 -8.11 0.61
C ARG A 26 7.16 -9.33 0.06
N ASN A 27 8.34 -9.64 0.59
CA ASN A 27 9.14 -10.78 0.13
C ASN A 27 8.77 -12.09 0.84
N GLN A 28 7.72 -12.10 1.67
CA GLN A 28 7.24 -13.30 2.34
C GLN A 28 6.59 -14.23 1.29
N THR A 29 7.15 -15.42 1.13
CA THR A 29 6.63 -16.39 0.16
C THR A 29 5.36 -17.03 0.70
N ALA A 30 4.21 -16.67 0.12
CA ALA A 30 2.94 -17.29 0.48
C ALA A 30 2.95 -18.79 0.10
N THR A 31 2.70 -19.66 1.09
CA THR A 31 2.56 -21.11 0.90
C THR A 31 1.39 -21.45 -0.03
N HIS A 32 0.34 -20.63 -0.03
CA HIS A 32 -0.78 -20.72 -0.94
C HIS A 32 -0.87 -19.44 -1.77
N LYS A 33 -0.48 -19.53 -3.05
CA LYS A 33 -0.65 -18.42 -3.98
C LYS A 33 -2.13 -18.27 -4.36
N PRO A 34 -2.73 -17.08 -4.22
CA PRO A 34 -4.08 -16.85 -4.68
C PRO A 34 -4.17 -17.05 -6.20
N LYS A 35 -5.09 -17.91 -6.66
CA LYS A 35 -5.24 -18.28 -8.08
C LYS A 35 -5.67 -17.11 -8.99
N ASN A 36 -6.29 -16.07 -8.42
CA ASN A 36 -6.97 -15.00 -9.16
C ASN A 36 -6.45 -13.59 -8.85
N ALA A 37 -5.48 -13.45 -7.92
CA ALA A 37 -4.93 -12.16 -7.56
C ALA A 37 -3.56 -11.98 -8.22
N ASP A 38 -3.31 -10.79 -8.77
CA ASP A 38 -1.97 -10.43 -9.23
C ASP A 38 -0.98 -10.54 -8.05
N VAL A 39 0.04 -11.37 -8.22
CA VAL A 39 1.02 -11.70 -7.18
C VAL A 39 1.73 -10.44 -6.69
N SER A 40 1.98 -9.48 -7.59
CA SER A 40 2.60 -8.21 -7.22
C SER A 40 1.69 -7.40 -6.29
N THR A 41 0.39 -7.33 -6.60
CA THR A 41 -0.61 -6.65 -5.77
C THR A 41 -0.72 -7.30 -4.39
N TYR A 42 -0.83 -8.62 -4.35
CA TYR A 42 -0.92 -9.38 -3.10
C TYR A 42 0.30 -9.16 -2.20
N ASN A 43 1.51 -9.35 -2.75
CA ASN A 43 2.75 -9.16 -2.00
C ASN A 43 2.88 -7.72 -1.50
N THR A 44 2.47 -6.75 -2.31
CA THR A 44 2.50 -5.33 -1.93
C THR A 44 1.53 -5.07 -0.76
N ALA A 45 0.33 -5.65 -0.77
CA ALA A 45 -0.61 -5.56 0.35
C ALA A 45 -0.03 -6.19 1.64
N THR A 46 0.56 -7.38 1.54
CA THR A 46 1.23 -8.04 2.68
C THR A 46 2.37 -7.21 3.26
N GLY A 47 3.15 -6.52 2.40
CA GLY A 47 4.17 -5.58 2.85
C GLY A 47 3.60 -4.38 3.61
N PHE A 48 2.49 -3.82 3.13
CA PHE A 48 1.81 -2.70 3.77
C PHE A 48 1.23 -3.08 5.15
N GLU A 49 0.56 -4.23 5.24
CA GLU A 49 0.05 -4.77 6.51
C GLU A 49 1.16 -4.97 7.55
N ALA A 50 2.35 -5.40 7.10
CA ALA A 50 3.49 -5.55 7.99
C ALA A 50 3.93 -4.22 8.62
N VAL A 51 3.91 -3.12 7.87
CA VAL A 51 4.23 -1.77 8.39
C VAL A 51 3.18 -1.30 9.39
N ILE A 52 1.89 -1.52 9.08
CA ILE A 52 0.79 -1.19 10.01
C ILE A 52 0.95 -1.96 11.33
N GLY A 53 1.18 -3.28 11.24
CA GLY A 53 1.38 -4.12 12.41
C GLY A 53 2.60 -3.69 13.23
N TYR A 54 3.70 -3.33 12.57
CA TYR A 54 4.88 -2.80 13.24
C TYR A 54 4.57 -1.52 14.03
N LEU A 55 3.95 -0.52 13.40
CA LEU A 55 3.64 0.75 14.07
C LEU A 55 2.62 0.58 15.21
N PHE A 56 1.63 -0.28 15.02
CA PHE A 56 0.68 -0.63 16.07
C PHE A 56 1.38 -1.26 17.29
N LEU A 57 2.33 -2.17 17.06
CA LEU A 57 3.13 -2.80 18.13
C LEU A 57 4.13 -1.84 18.79
N GLN A 58 4.52 -0.77 18.10
CA GLN A 58 5.32 0.32 18.68
C GLN A 58 4.46 1.37 19.39
N GLU A 59 3.13 1.23 19.39
CA GLU A 59 2.16 2.20 19.92
C GLU A 59 2.31 3.60 19.29
N ASP A 60 2.91 3.70 18.10
CA ASP A 60 3.08 4.95 17.35
C ASP A 60 1.83 5.23 16.50
N PHE A 61 0.72 5.50 17.18
CA PHE A 61 -0.58 5.72 16.54
C PHE A 61 -0.61 6.99 15.69
N SER A 62 0.17 8.02 16.05
CA SER A 62 0.29 9.24 15.26
C SER A 62 0.92 8.97 13.90
N ARG A 63 1.99 8.17 13.85
CA ARG A 63 2.60 7.76 12.59
C ARG A 63 1.68 6.84 11.79
N LEU A 64 1.02 5.91 12.47
CA LEU A 64 0.04 5.01 11.84
C LEU A 64 -1.09 5.80 11.16
N GLU A 65 -1.68 6.78 11.84
CA GLU A 65 -2.73 7.64 11.29
C GLU A 65 -2.23 8.42 10.06
N ALA A 66 -1.02 8.99 10.13
CA ALA A 66 -0.43 9.72 9.01
C ALA A 66 -0.24 8.84 7.76
N ILE A 67 0.16 7.58 7.94
CA ILE A 67 0.29 6.62 6.83
C ILE A 67 -1.08 6.25 6.26
N LEU A 68 -2.06 5.95 7.11
CA LEU A 68 -3.41 5.60 6.67
C LEU A 68 -4.07 6.75 5.90
N LYS A 69 -3.94 7.98 6.39
CA LYS A 69 -4.46 9.17 5.71
C LYS A 69 -3.87 9.34 4.32
N LYS A 70 -2.55 9.24 4.18
CA LYS A 70 -1.88 9.31 2.88
C LYS A 70 -2.33 8.18 1.94
N ALA A 71 -2.58 6.98 2.47
CA ALA A 71 -3.07 5.86 1.69
C ALA A 71 -4.47 6.15 1.10
N VAL A 72 -5.39 6.68 1.91
CA VAL A 72 -6.73 7.09 1.45
C VAL A 72 -6.63 8.19 0.40
N GLU A 73 -5.85 9.26 0.65
CA GLU A 73 -5.67 10.36 -0.31
C GLU A 73 -5.12 9.88 -1.66
N THR A 74 -4.24 8.87 -1.65
CA THR A 74 -3.67 8.30 -2.88
C THR A 74 -4.74 7.53 -3.66
N VAL A 75 -5.58 6.76 -2.97
CA VAL A 75 -6.68 6.01 -3.59
C VAL A 75 -7.72 6.97 -4.18
N ASP A 76 -8.09 8.02 -3.46
CA ASP A 76 -9.05 9.02 -3.93
C ASP A 76 -8.55 9.74 -5.18
N LYS A 77 -7.26 10.12 -5.23
CA LYS A 77 -6.64 10.72 -6.42
C LYS A 77 -6.66 9.79 -7.62
N ASP A 78 -6.37 8.50 -7.43
CA ASP A 78 -6.40 7.50 -8.50
C ASP A 78 -7.82 7.27 -9.04
N ILE A 79 -8.82 7.25 -8.15
CA ILE A 79 -10.24 7.15 -8.52
C ILE A 79 -10.63 8.37 -9.36
N ASN A 80 -10.37 9.59 -8.86
CA ASN A 80 -10.72 10.83 -9.54
C ASN A 80 -10.06 10.95 -10.92
N LYS A 81 -8.77 10.62 -11.04
CA LYS A 81 -8.06 10.59 -12.32
C LYS A 81 -8.65 9.58 -13.32
N SER A 82 -9.19 8.48 -12.82
CA SER A 82 -9.85 7.46 -13.64
C SER A 82 -11.23 7.90 -14.12
N LEU A 83 -11.90 8.77 -13.36
CA LEU A 83 -13.17 9.39 -13.74
C LEU A 83 -12.95 10.50 -14.78
N GLU A 84 -11.98 11.39 -14.58
CA GLU A 84 -11.64 12.46 -15.54
C GLU A 84 -11.28 11.91 -16.92
N LYS A 85 -10.50 10.81 -16.98
CA LYS A 85 -10.17 10.16 -18.26
C LYS A 85 -11.36 9.55 -18.99
N LYS A 86 -12.46 9.26 -18.29
CA LYS A 86 -13.67 8.70 -18.89
C LYS A 86 -14.49 9.80 -19.55
N ASP A 87 -14.52 10.99 -18.95
CA ASP A 87 -15.24 12.16 -19.48
C ASP A 87 -14.56 12.74 -20.74
N ASP A 88 -13.23 12.57 -20.90
CA ASP A 88 -12.50 12.98 -22.11
C ASP A 88 -12.70 12.06 -23.34
N LEU A 89 -13.36 10.90 -23.16
CA LEU A 89 -13.53 9.85 -24.17
C LEU A 89 -14.99 9.69 -24.66
N GLU A 90 -15.94 10.45 -24.10
CA GLU A 90 -17.31 10.64 -24.61
C GLU A 90 -17.45 11.94 -25.40
#